data_AF-A0A258LRF0-F1
#
_entry.id   AF-A0A258LRF0-F1
#
_cell.length_a   1.000
_cell.length_b   1.000
_cell.length_c   1.000
_cell.angle_alpha   90.00
_cell.angle_beta   90.00
_cell.angle_gamma   90.00
#
_symmetry.space_group_name_H-M   'P 1'
#
loop_
_entity.id
_entity.type
_entity.pdbx_description
1 polymer ?
#
loop_
_entity_poly.entity_id
_entity_poly.type
_entity_poly.pdbx_seq_one_letter_code
_entity_poly.pdbx_strand_id
1 'polypeptide(L)'
;HWSAKEVLPVFGADVSSERVCIDRNRITGGGITAGIDLGLTVVAELAGREAAETIQLRLEYNPAPPFNAGSPETAPPAVLAVMEERIKTARQTRMALAREAAARMA
;
A
#
# COMPACT_ATOMS: atom_id res chain seq x y z
N HIS A 1 1.66 2.58 -1.91
CA HIS A 1 1.33 3.68 -0.96
C HIS A 1 0.27 4.61 -1.56
N TRP A 2 -0.70 5.09 -0.75
CA TRP A 2 -1.84 5.91 -1.22
C TRP A 2 -1.42 7.15 -2.01
N SER A 3 -0.36 7.83 -1.56
CA SER A 3 0.15 9.04 -2.21
C SER A 3 0.79 8.82 -3.59
N ALA A 4 0.98 7.56 -3.99
CA ALA A 4 1.66 7.17 -5.22
C ALA A 4 0.83 6.21 -6.09
N LYS A 5 -0.40 5.84 -5.71
CA LYS A 5 -1.20 4.87 -6.49
C LYS A 5 -1.41 5.33 -7.95
N GLU A 6 -1.54 6.64 -8.17
CA GLU A 6 -1.75 7.24 -9.50
C GLU A 6 -0.62 7.00 -10.51
N VAL A 7 0.60 6.64 -10.07
CA VAL A 7 1.69 6.35 -11.02
C VAL A 7 1.66 4.93 -11.55
N LEU A 8 0.92 4.02 -10.92
CA LEU A 8 0.88 2.61 -11.31
C LEU A 8 0.33 2.38 -12.74
N PRO A 9 -0.75 3.07 -13.19
CA PRO A 9 -1.24 2.94 -14.56
C PRO A 9 -0.23 3.36 -15.64
N VAL A 10 0.73 4.23 -15.30
CA VAL A 10 1.81 4.63 -16.23
C VAL A 10 2.67 3.42 -16.64
N PHE A 11 2.72 2.38 -15.80
CA PHE A 11 3.41 1.13 -16.06
C PHE A 11 2.46 0.01 -16.53
N GLY A 12 1.23 0.33 -16.93
CA GLY A 12 0.23 -0.64 -17.39
C GLY A 12 -0.42 -1.47 -16.28
N ALA A 13 -0.30 -1.06 -15.02
CA ALA A 13 -0.93 -1.77 -13.90
C ALA A 13 -2.33 -1.22 -13.59
N ASP A 14 -3.28 -2.11 -13.34
CA ASP A 14 -4.58 -1.77 -12.76
C ASP A 14 -4.44 -1.50 -11.25
N VAL A 15 -5.14 -0.49 -10.75
CA VAL A 15 -4.99 -0.03 -9.36
C VAL A 15 -6.03 -0.68 -8.45
N SER A 16 -5.58 -1.51 -7.52
CA SER A 16 -6.42 -2.01 -6.42
C SER A 16 -6.48 -1.03 -5.23
N SER A 17 -7.66 -0.89 -4.63
CA SER A 17 -7.86 -0.18 -3.36
C SER A 17 -7.50 -1.05 -2.14
N GLU A 18 -7.33 -2.36 -2.32
CA GLU A 18 -7.07 -3.32 -1.24
C GLU A 18 -5.80 -3.00 -0.45
N ARG A 19 -5.80 -3.46 0.80
CA ARG A 19 -4.66 -3.30 1.71
C ARG A 19 -3.49 -4.20 1.32
N VAL A 20 -3.81 -5.43 0.95
CA VAL A 20 -2.93 -6.41 0.31
C VAL A 20 -3.64 -6.89 -0.95
N CYS A 21 -2.98 -6.82 -2.10
CA CYS A 21 -3.53 -7.26 -3.38
C CYS A 21 -2.68 -8.41 -3.92
N ILE A 22 -3.34 -9.52 -4.27
CA ILE A 22 -2.71 -10.69 -4.90
C ILE A 22 -3.20 -10.74 -6.35
N ASP A 23 -2.27 -10.60 -7.30
CA ASP A 23 -2.50 -10.90 -8.71
C ASP A 23 -1.50 -11.97 -9.16
N ARG A 24 -2.00 -13.21 -9.26
CA ARG A 24 -1.22 -14.40 -9.64
C ARG A 24 0.02 -14.51 -8.74
N ASN A 25 1.21 -14.31 -9.30
CA ASN A 25 2.49 -14.39 -8.58
C ASN A 25 3.01 -13.03 -8.07
N ARG A 26 2.19 -11.99 -8.04
CA ARG A 26 2.53 -10.68 -7.48
C ARG A 26 1.66 -10.42 -6.27
N ILE A 27 2.31 -10.13 -5.15
CA ILE A 27 1.64 -9.72 -3.91
C ILE A 27 2.16 -8.34 -3.54
N THR A 28 1.26 -7.36 -3.43
CA THR A 28 1.62 -5.96 -3.16
C THR A 28 0.91 -5.43 -1.92
N GLY A 29 1.62 -4.61 -1.15
CA GLY A 29 1.09 -3.95 0.05
C GLY A 29 0.82 -2.46 -0.19
N GLY A 30 -0.27 -1.95 0.36
CA GLY A 30 -0.71 -0.57 0.19
C GLY A 30 0.14 0.45 0.97
N GLY A 31 -0.19 0.67 2.24
CA GLY A 31 0.45 1.66 3.13
C GLY A 31 1.68 1.11 3.84
N ILE A 32 2.31 1.93 4.70
CA ILE A 32 3.52 1.54 5.45
C ILE A 32 3.26 0.29 6.29
N THR A 33 2.22 0.32 7.13
CA THR A 33 1.89 -0.79 8.03
C THR A 33 1.28 -2.00 7.31
N ALA A 34 0.89 -1.85 6.03
CA ALA A 34 0.39 -2.97 5.24
C ALA A 34 1.49 -4.02 4.95
N GLY A 35 2.77 -3.69 5.20
CA GLY A 35 3.87 -4.64 5.11
C GLY A 35 3.73 -5.83 6.08
N ILE A 36 3.13 -5.64 7.26
CA ILE A 36 2.90 -6.74 8.20
C ILE A 36 1.80 -7.66 7.68
N ASP A 37 0.67 -7.08 7.23
CA ASP A 37 -0.43 -7.82 6.61
C ASP A 37 0.04 -8.59 5.37
N LEU A 38 0.86 -7.93 4.53
CA LEU A 38 1.51 -8.54 3.36
C LEU A 38 2.38 -9.72 3.77
N GLY A 39 3.22 -9.56 4.80
CA GLY A 39 4.10 -10.62 5.28
C GLY A 39 3.32 -11.84 5.78
N LEU A 40 2.27 -11.63 6.58
CA LEU A 40 1.39 -12.72 7.03
C LEU A 40 0.66 -13.40 5.86
N THR A 41 0.22 -12.62 4.88
CA THR A 41 -0.39 -13.14 3.64
C THR A 41 0.59 -14.03 2.87
N VAL A 42 1.84 -13.56 2.68
CA VAL A 42 2.90 -14.34 2.01
C VAL A 42 3.19 -15.64 2.77
N VAL A 43 3.24 -15.60 4.11
CA VAL A 43 3.42 -16.82 4.92
C VAL A 43 2.26 -17.78 4.71
N ALA A 44 1.02 -17.29 4.66
CA ALA A 44 -0.15 -18.14 4.42
C ALA A 44 -0.09 -18.83 3.05
N GLU A 45 0.33 -18.10 2.00
CA GLU A 45 0.50 -18.66 0.65
C GLU A 45 1.63 -19.69 0.57
N LEU A 46 2.72 -19.50 1.31
CA LEU A 46 3.93 -20.35 1.20
C LEU A 46 3.96 -21.52 2.19
N ALA A 47 3.44 -21.31 3.41
CA ALA A 47 3.57 -22.24 4.53
C ALA A 47 2.20 -22.62 5.15
N GLY A 48 1.11 -22.13 4.58
CA GLY A 48 -0.24 -22.42 5.04
C GLY A 48 -0.71 -21.54 6.18
N ARG A 49 -2.03 -21.58 6.40
CA ARG A 49 -2.74 -20.74 7.36
C ARG A 49 -2.24 -20.87 8.80
N GLU A 50 -1.98 -22.10 9.26
CA GLU A 50 -1.54 -22.37 10.64
C GLU A 50 -0.21 -21.68 10.97
N ALA A 51 0.74 -21.68 10.02
CA ALA A 51 2.01 -20.99 10.19
C ALA A 51 1.82 -19.47 10.29
N ALA A 52 0.95 -18.89 9.45
CA ALA A 52 0.64 -17.46 9.48
C ALA A 52 -0.03 -17.05 10.80
N GLU A 53 -1.05 -17.80 11.26
CA GLU A 53 -1.74 -17.53 12.52
C GLU A 53 -0.80 -17.71 13.74
N THR A 54 0.09 -18.71 13.71
CA THR A 54 1.12 -18.90 14.75
C THR A 54 2.08 -17.71 14.83
N ILE A 55 2.56 -17.21 13.68
CA ILE A 55 3.42 -16.03 13.63
C ILE A 55 2.66 -14.78 14.09
N GLN A 56 1.42 -14.61 13.63
CA GLN A 56 0.57 -13.49 14.06
C GLN A 56 0.42 -13.46 15.58
N LEU A 57 0.11 -14.60 16.21
CA LEU A 57 -0.02 -14.72 17.66
C LEU A 57 1.31 -14.48 18.37
N ARG A 58 2.42 -15.05 17.86
CA ARG A 58 3.77 -14.84 18.42
C ARG A 58 4.17 -13.36 18.46
N LEU A 59 3.76 -12.59 17.46
CA LEU A 59 4.05 -11.16 17.37
C LEU A 59 3.06 -10.30 18.15
N GLU A 60 2.00 -10.91 18.72
CA GLU A 60 0.84 -10.21 19.27
C GLU A 60 0.32 -9.15 18.28
N TYR A 61 0.26 -9.50 16.98
CA TYR A 61 -0.19 -8.57 15.95
C TYR A 61 -1.72 -8.40 16.01
N ASN A 62 -2.12 -7.52 16.93
CA ASN A 62 -3.49 -7.15 17.24
C ASN A 62 -3.60 -5.60 17.23
N PRO A 63 -3.58 -4.98 16.03
CA PRO A 63 -3.53 -3.52 15.94
C PRO A 63 -4.83 -2.87 16.43
N ALA A 64 -4.71 -1.88 17.32
CA ALA A 64 -5.82 -1.05 17.79
C ALA A 64 -5.48 0.45 17.60
N PRO A 65 -5.56 1.00 16.37
CA PRO A 65 -5.23 2.39 16.13
C PRO A 65 -6.16 3.33 16.93
N PRO A 66 -5.63 4.34 17.64
CA PRO A 66 -6.46 5.27 18.43
C PRO A 66 -7.26 6.27 17.58
N PHE A 67 -7.02 6.31 16.26
CA PHE A 67 -7.68 7.23 15.33
C PHE A 67 -8.04 6.53 14.02
N ASN A 68 -9.16 6.93 13.40
CA ASN A 68 -9.57 6.46 12.08
C ASN A 68 -9.09 7.40 10.95
N ALA A 69 -7.78 7.62 10.86
CA ALA A 69 -7.18 8.50 9.84
C ALA A 69 -6.09 7.81 9.00
N GLY A 70 -6.12 6.47 8.95
CA GLY A 70 -5.12 5.65 8.26
C GLY A 70 -5.28 5.56 6.74
N SER A 71 -6.38 6.06 6.17
CA SER A 71 -6.68 6.04 4.74
C SER A 71 -7.26 7.39 4.30
N PRO A 72 -7.02 7.86 3.05
CA PRO A 72 -7.72 9.01 2.49
C PRO A 72 -9.25 8.88 2.51
N GLU A 73 -9.77 7.64 2.49
CA GLU A 73 -11.22 7.37 2.51
C GLU A 73 -11.85 7.59 3.89
N THR A 74 -11.08 7.50 4.98
CA THR A 74 -11.59 7.60 6.35
C THR A 74 -11.07 8.81 7.13
N ALA A 75 -9.94 9.37 6.71
CA ALA A 75 -9.35 10.53 7.38
C ALA A 75 -10.27 11.76 7.32
N PRO A 76 -10.32 12.59 8.38
CA PRO A 76 -11.05 13.86 8.34
C PRO A 76 -10.58 14.72 7.16
N PRO A 77 -11.49 15.41 6.44
CA PRO A 77 -11.13 16.18 5.24
C PRO A 77 -10.02 17.21 5.46
N ALA A 78 -10.00 17.87 6.63
CA ALA A 78 -8.95 18.83 6.97
C ALA A 78 -7.57 18.17 7.13
N VAL A 79 -7.51 16.95 7.68
CA VAL A 79 -6.26 16.19 7.83
C VAL A 79 -5.76 15.72 6.46
N LEU A 80 -6.67 15.24 5.60
CA LEU A 80 -6.34 14.86 4.24
C LEU A 80 -5.78 16.05 3.46
N ALA A 81 -6.45 17.21 3.48
CA ALA A 81 -6.02 18.42 2.78
C ALA A 81 -4.61 18.88 3.20
N VAL A 82 -4.32 18.87 4.52
CA VAL A 82 -2.98 19.18 5.04
C VAL A 82 -1.93 18.23 4.48
N MET A 83 -2.23 16.94 4.43
CA MET A 83 -1.28 15.95 3.93
C MET A 83 -1.11 16.05 2.41
N GLU A 84 -2.18 16.31 1.67
CA GLU A 84 -2.14 16.50 0.22
C GLU A 84 -1.25 17.66 -0.19
N GLU A 85 -1.36 18.81 0.50
CA GLU A 85 -0.46 19.93 0.22
C GLU A 85 1.01 19.59 0.55
N ARG A 86 1.26 18.90 1.66
CA ARG A 86 2.62 18.46 2.03
C ARG A 86 3.27 17.54 0.99
N ILE A 87 2.50 16.69 0.31
CA ILE A 87 3.03 15.75 -0.69
C ILE A 87 2.95 16.26 -2.12
N LYS A 88 2.34 17.41 -2.38
CA LYS A 88 2.02 17.90 -3.73
C LYS A 88 3.23 17.90 -4.66
N THR A 89 4.32 18.53 -4.24
CA THR A 89 5.57 18.58 -5.02
C THR A 89 6.15 17.18 -5.23
N ALA A 90 6.23 16.37 -4.17
CA ALA A 90 6.76 15.00 -4.28
C ALA A 90 5.92 14.11 -5.21
N ARG A 91 4.59 14.31 -5.21
CA ARG A 91 3.66 13.60 -6.10
C ARG A 91 3.89 14.00 -7.57
N GLN A 92 4.00 15.29 -7.86
CA GLN A 92 4.29 15.80 -9.20
C GLN A 92 5.65 15.31 -9.72
N THR A 93 6.70 15.42 -8.90
CA THR A 93 8.05 14.91 -9.26
C THR A 93 8.02 13.41 -9.53
N ARG A 94 7.33 12.62 -8.69
CA ARG A 94 7.20 11.18 -8.90
C ARG A 94 6.50 10.84 -10.22
N MET A 95 5.42 11.54 -10.55
CA MET A 95 4.70 11.35 -11.81
C MET A 95 5.58 11.65 -13.02
N ALA A 96 6.35 12.74 -12.98
CA ALA A 96 7.28 13.09 -14.07
C ALA A 96 8.34 12.00 -14.28
N LEU A 97 9.00 11.57 -13.21
CA LEU A 97 10.00 10.50 -13.26
C LEU A 97 9.41 9.16 -13.70
N ALA A 98 8.19 8.82 -13.26
CA ALA A 98 7.51 7.60 -13.67
C ALA A 98 7.23 7.57 -15.17
N ARG A 99 6.78 8.70 -15.74
CA ARG A 99 6.56 8.82 -17.19
C ARG A 99 7.86 8.69 -17.98
N GLU A 100 8.92 9.34 -17.52
CA GLU A 100 10.24 9.22 -18.14
C GLU A 100 10.75 7.77 -18.09
N ALA A 101 10.63 7.10 -16.95
CA ALA A 101 11.02 5.70 -16.79
C ALA A 101 10.21 4.78 -17.70
N ALA A 102 8.88 4.94 -17.74
CA ALA A 102 8.00 4.13 -18.59
C ALA A 102 8.31 4.32 -20.08
N ALA A 103 8.63 5.55 -20.52
CA ALA A 103 9.03 5.81 -21.89
C ALA A 103 10.33 5.10 -22.31
N ARG A 104 11.21 4.77 -21.36
CA ARG A 104 12.44 4.00 -21.60
C ARG A 104 12.23 2.48 -21.61
N MET A 105 11.07 2.01 -21.15
CA MET A 105 10.72 0.59 -21.12
C MET A 105 9.97 0.13 -22.38
N ALA A 106 9.46 1.08 -23.17
CA ALA A 106 8.84 0.86 -24.47
C ALA A 106 9.90 0.71 -25.57
#